data_AF-A0A2M8CI42-F1
#
_entry.id   AF-A0A2M8CI42-F1
#
_cell.length_a   1.000
_cell.length_b   1.000
_cell.length_c   1.000
_cell.angle_alpha   90.00
_cell.angle_beta   90.00
_cell.angle_gamma   90.00
#
_symmetry.space_group_name_H-M   'P 1'
#
loop_
_entity.id
_entity.type
_entity.pdbx_description
1 polymer ?
#
loop_
_entity_poly.entity_id
_entity_poly.type
_entity_poly.pdbx_seq_one_letter_code
_entity_poly.pdbx_strand_id
1 'polypeptide(L)'
;MKLKTQLLSIAFIAVAIMSVSCCQTGTESDSKTTEKPYEMKKYAKVKLTANISHLSENQNEMLKLLFQAADQMDQIFWMENVGEKNAFLLGITDPALKQYADINYGPWDELSNLAPFIQGYSAKPAGAHFYPADMTKEEFEKFDDPDKSSLYTLITRNEQGGL
;
A
#
# COMPACT_ATOMS: atom_id res chain seq x y z
N MET A 1 -60.50 -26.07 22.05
CA MET A 1 -59.38 -26.38 21.13
C MET A 1 -58.28 -27.02 21.98
N LYS A 2 -58.31 -28.35 22.19
CA LYS A 2 -57.34 -29.35 21.64
C LYS A 2 -55.88 -28.86 21.78
N LEU A 3 -54.93 -29.56 22.44
CA LEU A 3 -54.91 -30.90 23.01
C LEU A 3 -53.61 -31.07 23.86
N LYS A 4 -53.74 -31.64 25.07
CA LYS A 4 -52.91 -32.67 25.78
C LYS A 4 -51.37 -32.74 25.50
N THR A 5 -50.48 -33.06 26.46
CA THR A 5 -50.55 -34.18 27.42
C THR A 5 -49.41 -34.07 28.46
N GLN A 6 -49.70 -34.47 29.71
CA GLN A 6 -48.72 -34.68 30.80
C GLN A 6 -48.13 -36.10 30.80
N LEU A 7 -47.15 -36.29 31.71
CA LEU A 7 -46.70 -37.50 32.45
C LEU A 7 -45.30 -38.01 32.03
N LEU A 8 -44.24 -37.67 32.77
CA LEU A 8 -43.70 -38.27 34.03
C LEU A 8 -43.04 -39.65 33.83
N SER A 9 -41.74 -39.75 34.14
CA SER A 9 -41.16 -40.79 35.02
C SER A 9 -39.65 -40.59 35.32
N ILE A 10 -39.33 -40.42 36.63
CA ILE A 10 -38.30 -41.11 37.46
C ILE A 10 -36.81 -40.89 37.07
N ALA A 11 -35.94 -40.11 37.75
CA ALA A 11 -35.39 -40.09 39.13
C ALA A 11 -34.21 -41.07 39.41
N PHE A 12 -33.23 -40.61 40.23
CA PHE A 12 -32.02 -41.28 40.83
C PHE A 12 -30.74 -41.30 39.93
N ILE A 13 -29.49 -40.92 40.29
CA ILE A 13 -28.71 -40.79 41.55
C ILE A 13 -27.51 -39.83 41.38
N ALA A 14 -27.03 -39.33 42.52
CA ALA A 14 -25.98 -38.37 42.78
C ALA A 14 -24.50 -38.83 42.58
N VAL A 15 -23.67 -37.85 42.18
CA VAL A 15 -22.39 -37.37 42.79
C VAL A 15 -21.17 -38.30 42.95
N ALA A 16 -20.05 -37.76 42.44
CA ALA A 16 -18.63 -37.87 42.83
C ALA A 16 -17.79 -39.06 42.37
N ILE A 17 -16.87 -38.80 41.43
CA ILE A 17 -15.50 -39.33 41.47
C ILE A 17 -14.51 -38.18 41.19
N MET A 18 -13.50 -38.14 42.04
CA MET A 18 -12.47 -37.12 42.23
C MET A 18 -11.45 -37.04 41.09
N SER A 19 -10.95 -35.81 40.92
CA SER A 19 -9.66 -35.38 40.39
C SER A 19 -8.61 -36.44 40.04
N VAL A 20 -8.22 -36.47 38.76
CA VAL A 20 -6.89 -36.91 38.31
C VAL A 20 -6.19 -35.71 37.67
N SER A 21 -5.15 -35.28 38.37
CA SER A 21 -4.04 -34.45 37.93
C SER A 21 -3.54 -34.85 36.54
N CYS A 22 -3.37 -33.86 35.64
CA CYS A 22 -2.10 -33.57 34.96
C CYS A 22 -2.37 -32.59 33.80
N CYS A 23 -1.80 -31.39 33.86
CA CYS A 23 -0.83 -30.93 32.86
C CYS A 23 -0.62 -29.43 32.99
N GLN A 24 0.66 -29.11 33.06
CA GLN A 24 1.28 -27.79 33.02
C GLN A 24 0.52 -26.84 32.09
N THR A 25 0.06 -25.71 32.65
CA THR A 25 -0.15 -24.49 31.88
C THR A 25 1.22 -23.97 31.48
N GLY A 26 1.82 -24.61 30.46
CA GLY A 26 2.77 -23.95 29.60
C GLY A 26 2.02 -22.82 28.93
N THR A 27 2.38 -21.60 29.26
CA THR A 27 1.99 -20.42 28.48
C THR A 27 2.67 -20.60 27.14
N GLU A 28 2.01 -21.29 26.21
CA GLU A 28 2.30 -21.14 24.80
C GLU A 28 2.11 -19.65 24.53
N SER A 29 3.25 -18.97 24.37
CA SER A 29 3.30 -17.68 23.70
C SER A 29 2.74 -17.92 22.31
N ASP A 30 1.44 -17.75 22.20
CA ASP A 30 0.71 -17.62 20.94
C ASP A 30 1.35 -16.44 20.22
N SER A 31 2.38 -16.75 19.44
CA SER A 31 2.97 -15.86 18.46
C SER A 31 1.89 -15.65 17.43
N LYS A 32 0.95 -14.74 17.72
CA LYS A 32 0.15 -14.06 16.73
C LYS A 32 1.14 -13.55 15.69
N THR A 33 1.25 -14.32 14.61
CA THR A 33 1.94 -13.88 13.41
C THR A 33 1.15 -12.67 12.98
N THR A 34 1.65 -11.48 13.33
CA THR A 34 0.99 -10.24 12.95
C THR A 34 1.07 -10.23 11.44
N GLU A 35 -0.06 -10.46 10.79
CA GLU A 35 -0.16 -10.47 9.34
C GLU A 35 0.37 -9.11 8.87
N LYS A 36 1.45 -9.15 8.07
CA LYS A 36 2.04 -7.92 7.55
C LYS A 36 1.02 -7.30 6.60
N PRO A 37 0.81 -5.97 6.64
CA PRO A 37 -0.13 -5.29 5.73
C PRO A 37 0.35 -5.27 4.26
N TYR A 38 1.42 -6.00 3.93
CA TYR A 38 2.03 -6.09 2.61
C TYR A 38 2.55 -7.50 2.33
N GLU A 39 2.65 -7.86 1.05
CA GLU A 39 3.04 -9.21 0.62
C GLU A 39 4.15 -9.18 -0.45
N MET A 40 5.42 -9.18 -0.02
CA MET A 40 6.57 -9.21 -0.96
C MET A 40 6.53 -10.39 -1.95
N LYS A 41 5.86 -11.51 -1.60
CA LYS A 41 5.72 -12.68 -2.48
C LYS A 41 5.00 -12.38 -3.81
N LYS A 42 4.26 -11.27 -3.90
CA LYS A 42 3.64 -10.80 -5.15
C LYS A 42 4.69 -10.36 -6.19
N TYR A 43 5.88 -9.95 -5.75
CA TYR A 43 6.95 -9.43 -6.58
C TYR A 43 8.11 -10.42 -6.72
N ALA A 44 8.14 -11.16 -7.83
CA ALA A 44 9.26 -12.04 -8.14
C ALA A 44 10.51 -11.24 -8.54
N LYS A 45 11.65 -11.50 -7.90
CA LYS A 45 12.93 -10.87 -8.28
C LYS A 45 13.50 -11.56 -9.52
N VAL A 46 13.61 -10.81 -10.61
CA VAL A 46 14.18 -11.29 -11.88
C VAL A 46 15.38 -10.43 -12.26
N LYS A 47 16.44 -11.05 -12.76
CA LYS A 47 17.59 -10.33 -13.33
C LYS A 47 17.24 -9.86 -14.74
N LEU A 48 17.11 -8.55 -14.94
CA LEU A 48 17.00 -7.96 -16.27
C LEU A 48 18.39 -7.94 -16.93
N THR A 49 18.48 -8.41 -18.17
CA THR A 49 19.72 -8.44 -18.95
C THR A 49 19.39 -8.27 -20.43
N ALA A 50 20.32 -7.72 -21.19
CA ALA A 50 20.22 -7.59 -22.63
C ALA A 50 21.60 -7.80 -23.28
N ASN A 51 21.64 -8.42 -24.46
CA ASN A 51 22.88 -8.50 -25.22
C ASN A 51 23.11 -7.17 -25.96
N ILE A 52 24.16 -6.44 -25.56
CA ILE A 52 24.54 -5.15 -26.15
C ILE A 52 25.86 -5.21 -26.93
N SER A 53 26.38 -6.41 -27.22
CA SER A 53 27.68 -6.59 -27.91
C SER A 53 27.72 -6.01 -29.34
N HIS A 54 26.56 -5.66 -29.88
CA HIS A 54 26.41 -5.06 -31.21
C HIS A 54 26.52 -3.53 -31.20
N LEU A 55 26.57 -2.90 -30.03
CA LEU A 55 26.68 -1.45 -29.90
C LEU A 55 28.14 -0.99 -30.05
N SER A 56 28.33 0.07 -30.81
CA SER A 56 29.58 0.83 -30.89
C SER A 56 29.91 1.54 -29.57
N GLU A 57 31.15 2.01 -29.43
CA GLU A 57 31.59 2.80 -28.26
C GLU A 57 30.71 4.05 -28.05
N ASN A 58 30.46 4.83 -29.11
CA ASN A 58 29.60 6.02 -29.03
C ASN A 58 28.15 5.70 -28.62
N GLN A 59 27.61 4.55 -29.03
CA GLN A 59 26.26 4.13 -28.61
C GLN A 59 26.24 3.70 -27.13
N ASN A 60 27.32 3.10 -26.63
CA ASN A 60 27.44 2.82 -25.20
C ASN A 60 27.52 4.12 -24.38
N GLU A 61 28.24 5.15 -24.86
CA GLU A 61 28.23 6.47 -24.22
C GLU A 61 26.84 7.14 -24.26
N MET A 62 26.13 7.02 -25.39
CA MET A 62 24.74 7.49 -25.50
C MET A 62 23.81 6.82 -24.47
N LEU A 63 23.96 5.51 -24.24
CA LEU A 63 23.16 4.80 -23.23
C LEU A 63 23.36 5.36 -21.82
N LYS A 64 24.58 5.76 -21.45
CA LYS A 64 24.83 6.37 -20.12
C LYS A 64 24.01 7.65 -19.93
N LEU A 65 23.91 8.48 -20.97
CA LEU A 65 23.10 9.70 -20.94
C LEU A 65 21.60 9.37 -20.88
N LEU A 66 21.15 8.35 -21.60
CA LEU A 66 19.75 7.90 -21.55
C LEU A 66 19.38 7.33 -20.17
N PHE A 67 20.29 6.63 -19.49
CA PHE A 67 20.08 6.18 -18.12
C PHE A 67 19.95 7.36 -17.15
N GLN A 68 20.80 8.39 -17.29
CA GLN A 68 20.67 9.62 -16.50
C GLN A 68 19.32 10.30 -16.72
N ALA A 69 18.84 10.36 -17.97
CA ALA A 69 17.52 10.90 -18.27
C ALA A 69 16.39 10.04 -17.67
N ALA A 70 16.50 8.71 -17.74
CA ALA A 70 15.54 7.79 -17.13
C ALA A 70 15.50 7.94 -15.61
N ASP A 71 16.64 8.14 -14.94
CA ASP A 71 16.71 8.42 -13.51
C ASP A 71 15.95 9.71 -13.16
N GLN A 72 16.00 10.75 -14.02
CA GLN A 72 15.19 11.96 -13.80
C GLN A 72 13.69 11.70 -13.93
N MET A 73 13.28 10.86 -14.89
CA MET A 73 11.88 10.49 -15.05
C MET A 73 11.36 9.70 -13.85
N ASP A 74 12.17 8.82 -13.27
CA ASP A 74 11.85 8.12 -12.01
C ASP A 74 11.55 9.13 -10.90
N GLN A 75 12.43 10.12 -10.70
CA GLN A 75 12.24 11.15 -9.67
C GLN A 75 11.00 12.01 -9.90
N ILE A 76 10.70 12.39 -11.15
CA ILE A 76 9.48 13.15 -11.47
C ILE A 76 8.23 12.33 -11.11
N PHE A 77 8.19 11.05 -11.47
CA PHE A 77 7.05 10.20 -11.15
C PHE A 77 6.86 10.02 -9.63
N TRP A 78 7.94 9.95 -8.85
CA TRP A 78 7.85 9.98 -7.38
C TRP A 78 7.17 11.27 -6.89
N MET A 79 7.58 12.43 -7.42
CA MET A 79 6.98 13.73 -7.07
C MET A 79 5.49 13.80 -7.41
N GLU A 80 5.09 13.25 -8.56
CA GLU A 80 3.70 13.19 -9.03
C GLU A 80 2.83 12.21 -8.22
N ASN A 81 3.44 11.22 -7.56
CA ASN A 81 2.72 10.16 -6.85
C ASN A 81 2.57 10.42 -5.34
N VAL A 82 3.67 10.70 -4.65
CA VAL A 82 3.72 10.84 -3.18
C VAL A 82 4.65 11.96 -2.69
N GLY A 83 5.57 12.44 -3.52
CA GLY A 83 6.57 13.45 -3.17
C GLY A 83 8.00 12.94 -3.32
N GLU A 84 8.95 13.62 -2.69
CA GLU A 84 10.38 13.30 -2.88
C GLU A 84 10.71 11.92 -2.31
N LYS A 85 11.30 11.07 -3.15
CA LYS A 85 11.56 9.65 -2.88
C LYS A 85 12.35 9.43 -1.59
N ASN A 86 13.48 10.12 -1.43
CA ASN A 86 14.38 9.85 -0.31
C ASN A 86 13.77 10.30 1.01
N ALA A 87 13.14 11.47 1.06
CA ALA A 87 12.43 11.98 2.22
C ALA A 87 11.32 11.01 2.64
N PHE A 88 10.54 10.50 1.69
CA PHE A 88 9.52 9.50 1.95
C PHE A 88 10.11 8.18 2.49
N LEU A 89 11.10 7.60 1.81
CA LEU A 89 11.68 6.33 2.19
C LEU A 89 12.48 6.42 3.51
N LEU A 90 13.14 7.54 3.81
CA LEU A 90 13.86 7.75 5.07
C LEU A 90 12.94 7.63 6.30
N GLY A 91 11.65 7.93 6.15
CA GLY A 91 10.64 7.74 7.20
C GLY A 91 10.30 6.27 7.51
N ILE A 92 10.78 5.31 6.71
CA ILE A 92 10.46 3.88 6.85
C ILE A 92 11.64 3.11 7.44
N THR A 93 11.51 2.66 8.68
CA THR A 93 12.58 1.93 9.40
C THR A 93 12.69 0.46 9.01
N ASP A 94 11.57 -0.23 8.80
CA ASP A 94 11.55 -1.65 8.39
C ASP A 94 12.09 -1.78 6.95
N PRO A 95 13.20 -2.52 6.72
CA PRO A 95 13.79 -2.65 5.39
C PRO A 95 12.89 -3.31 4.35
N ALA A 96 12.07 -4.29 4.74
CA ALA A 96 11.16 -4.98 3.84
C ALA A 96 9.95 -4.10 3.49
N LEU A 97 9.44 -3.32 4.45
CA LEU A 97 8.41 -2.31 4.17
C LEU A 97 8.94 -1.21 3.26
N LYS A 98 10.18 -0.73 3.50
CA LYS A 98 10.85 0.26 2.66
C LYS A 98 11.01 -0.24 1.23
N GLN A 99 11.44 -1.49 1.04
CA GLN A 99 11.55 -2.10 -0.28
C GLN A 99 10.17 -2.23 -0.96
N TYR A 100 9.14 -2.64 -0.22
CA TYR A 100 7.78 -2.72 -0.78
C TYR A 100 7.28 -1.35 -1.22
N ALA A 101 7.54 -0.30 -0.42
CA ALA A 101 7.19 1.07 -0.76
C ALA A 101 7.94 1.61 -1.97
N ASP A 102 9.23 1.27 -2.12
CA ASP A 102 10.04 1.61 -3.29
C ASP A 102 9.47 0.98 -4.57
N ILE A 103 9.10 -0.31 -4.54
CA ILE A 103 8.49 -1.01 -5.69
C ILE A 103 7.14 -0.40 -6.08
N ASN A 104 6.33 0.03 -5.10
CA ASN A 104 4.99 0.58 -5.33
C ASN A 104 4.99 2.11 -5.51
N TYR A 105 6.16 2.76 -5.58
CA TYR A 105 6.28 4.21 -5.70
C TYR A 105 5.58 5.02 -4.58
N GLY A 106 5.36 4.43 -3.40
CA GLY A 106 4.59 5.06 -2.35
C GLY A 106 3.95 4.07 -1.37
N PRO A 107 2.98 4.53 -0.56
CA PRO A 107 2.35 3.77 0.52
C PRO A 107 1.12 2.96 0.09
N TRP A 108 0.83 2.87 -1.21
CA TRP A 108 -0.37 2.21 -1.77
C TRP A 108 0.01 0.99 -2.60
N ASP A 109 -0.66 -0.14 -2.38
CA ASP A 109 -0.36 -1.39 -3.09
C ASP A 109 -0.95 -1.37 -4.51
N GLU A 110 -0.09 -1.20 -5.51
CA GLU A 110 -0.44 -1.15 -6.94
C GLU A 110 -1.08 -2.48 -7.43
N LEU A 111 -0.85 -3.59 -6.73
CA LEU A 111 -1.45 -4.89 -7.01
C LEU A 111 -2.63 -5.24 -6.09
N SER A 112 -3.09 -4.30 -5.27
CA SER A 112 -4.23 -4.48 -4.36
C SER A 112 -5.15 -3.25 -4.34
N ASN A 113 -5.51 -2.77 -5.53
CA ASN A 113 -6.44 -1.65 -5.72
C ASN A 113 -6.04 -0.40 -4.91
N LEU A 114 -4.74 -0.11 -4.86
CA LEU A 114 -4.18 1.06 -4.16
C LEU A 114 -4.51 1.10 -2.67
N ALA A 115 -4.72 -0.06 -2.04
CA ALA A 115 -4.92 -0.14 -0.60
C ALA A 115 -3.68 0.40 0.13
N PRO A 116 -3.85 1.32 1.10
CA PRO A 116 -2.71 1.81 1.87
C PRO A 116 -2.17 0.71 2.78
N PHE A 117 -0.84 0.54 2.78
CA PHE A 117 -0.16 -0.46 3.63
C PHE A 117 0.78 0.19 4.67
N ILE A 118 0.90 1.52 4.66
CA ILE A 118 1.65 2.29 5.68
C ILE A 118 0.66 3.03 6.58
N GLN A 119 0.82 2.88 7.90
CA GLN A 119 -0.01 3.60 8.87
C GLN A 119 0.12 5.11 8.71
N GLY A 120 -0.99 5.83 8.79
CA GLY A 120 -1.05 7.29 8.63
C GLY A 120 -1.41 7.75 7.22
N TYR A 121 -1.35 6.86 6.23
CA TYR A 121 -1.86 7.14 4.89
C TYR A 121 -3.31 6.67 4.73
N SER A 122 -4.12 7.51 4.09
CA SER A 122 -5.48 7.18 3.66
C SER A 122 -5.48 6.57 2.25
N ALA A 123 -6.66 6.39 1.67
CA ALA A 123 -6.80 6.09 0.26
C ALA A 123 -6.01 7.10 -0.61
N LYS A 124 -5.46 6.62 -1.72
CA LYS A 124 -4.71 7.44 -2.68
C LYS A 124 -5.61 8.56 -3.20
N PRO A 125 -5.16 9.83 -3.17
CA PRO A 125 -5.92 10.93 -3.77
C PRO A 125 -6.21 10.63 -5.24
N ALA A 126 -7.44 10.86 -5.69
CA ALA A 126 -7.85 10.62 -7.07
C ALA A 126 -7.05 11.48 -8.07
N GLY A 127 -6.66 12.68 -7.65
CA GLY A 127 -5.82 13.59 -8.41
C GLY A 127 -4.31 13.37 -8.25
N ALA A 128 -3.88 12.35 -7.47
CA ALA A 128 -2.49 12.20 -7.03
C ALA A 128 -1.90 13.56 -6.59
N HIS A 129 -0.75 13.97 -7.10
CA HIS A 129 -0.18 15.32 -6.92
C HIS A 129 -0.35 16.24 -8.14
N PHE A 130 -1.28 15.93 -9.06
CA PHE A 130 -1.57 16.78 -10.22
C PHE A 130 -2.49 17.97 -9.90
N TYR A 131 -3.26 17.85 -8.82
CA TYR A 131 -4.23 18.83 -8.35
C TYR A 131 -4.02 19.10 -6.86
N PRO A 132 -4.51 20.23 -6.32
CA PRO A 132 -4.51 20.43 -4.88
C PRO A 132 -5.24 19.31 -4.17
N ALA A 133 -4.70 18.83 -3.05
CA ALA A 133 -5.24 17.68 -2.33
C ALA A 133 -6.68 17.89 -1.80
N ASP A 134 -7.10 19.14 -1.65
CA ASP A 134 -8.43 19.57 -1.22
C ASP A 134 -9.34 20.00 -2.37
N MET A 135 -8.89 19.92 -3.62
CA MET A 135 -9.66 20.34 -4.79
C MET A 135 -10.81 19.36 -5.05
N THR A 136 -12.04 19.88 -5.14
CA THR A 136 -13.19 19.05 -5.52
C THR A 136 -13.37 19.03 -7.03
N LYS A 137 -14.12 18.04 -7.53
CA LYS A 137 -14.47 17.95 -8.95
C LYS A 137 -15.25 19.19 -9.40
N GLU A 138 -16.15 19.69 -8.56
CA GLU A 138 -16.95 20.89 -8.83
C GLU A 138 -16.09 22.16 -8.87
N GLU A 139 -15.04 22.25 -8.04
CA GLU A 139 -14.05 23.34 -8.12
C GLU A 139 -13.32 23.30 -9.47
N PHE A 140 -12.86 22.12 -9.89
CA PHE A 140 -12.19 21.93 -11.18
C PHE A 140 -13.08 22.25 -12.39
N GLU A 141 -14.34 21.82 -12.35
CA GLU A 141 -15.31 22.11 -13.42
C GLU A 141 -15.56 23.61 -13.57
N LYS A 142 -15.58 24.36 -12.46
CA LYS A 142 -15.78 25.81 -12.42
C LYS A 142 -14.53 26.64 -12.67
N PHE A 143 -13.34 26.08 -12.48
CA PHE A 143 -12.08 26.77 -12.77
C PHE A 143 -12.01 27.11 -14.26
N ASP A 144 -11.96 28.40 -14.59
CA ASP A 144 -12.00 28.88 -15.98
C ASP A 144 -10.58 29.18 -16.46
N ASP A 145 -9.87 28.12 -16.84
CA ASP A 145 -8.55 28.19 -17.43
C ASP A 145 -8.51 27.27 -18.66
N PRO A 146 -8.04 27.76 -19.83
CA PRO A 146 -7.99 26.98 -21.07
C PRO A 146 -7.06 25.77 -20.99
N ASP A 147 -6.07 25.79 -20.09
CA ASP A 147 -5.07 24.75 -19.94
C ASP A 147 -5.43 23.76 -18.81
N LYS A 148 -6.55 23.95 -18.09
CA LYS A 148 -6.92 23.07 -16.95
C LYS A 148 -7.01 21.58 -17.25
N SER A 149 -7.21 21.21 -18.53
CA SER A 149 -7.25 19.81 -18.99
C SER A 149 -6.04 19.41 -19.82
N SER A 150 -4.99 20.23 -19.86
CA SER A 150 -3.74 19.88 -20.54
C SER A 150 -3.03 18.73 -19.84
N LEU A 151 -2.39 17.86 -20.62
CA LEU A 151 -1.61 16.74 -20.09
C LEU A 151 -0.27 17.17 -19.47
N TYR A 152 0.08 18.46 -19.59
CA TYR A 152 1.39 18.99 -19.24
C TYR A 152 1.32 20.17 -18.26
N THR A 153 0.21 20.31 -17.52
CA THR A 153 0.01 21.35 -16.52
C THR A 153 -0.40 20.73 -15.19
N LEU A 154 0.19 21.22 -14.10
CA LEU A 154 -0.25 20.94 -12.74
C LEU A 154 -1.11 22.10 -12.26
N ILE A 155 -2.23 21.81 -11.62
CA ILE A 155 -3.03 22.82 -10.92
C ILE A 155 -2.56 22.82 -9.46
N THR A 156 -2.12 23.96 -8.97
CA THR A 156 -1.62 24.10 -7.59
C THR A 156 -2.24 25.33 -6.94
N ARG A 157 -2.22 25.41 -5.61
CA ARG A 157 -2.66 26.63 -4.92
C ARG A 157 -1.48 27.59 -4.76
N ASN A 158 -1.70 28.87 -5.04
CA ASN A 158 -0.77 29.95 -4.73
C ASN A 158 -0.79 30.29 -3.23
N GLU A 159 0.08 31.21 -2.80
CA GLU A 159 0.22 31.61 -1.39
C GLU A 159 -1.05 32.23 -0.79
N GLN A 160 -1.94 32.78 -1.62
CA GLN A 160 -3.21 33.36 -1.21
C GLN A 160 -4.36 32.34 -1.22
N GLY A 161 -4.10 31.08 -1.57
CA GLY A 161 -5.08 29.99 -1.62
C GLY A 161 -5.89 29.93 -2.92
N GLY A 162 -5.61 30.80 -3.89
CA GLY A 162 -6.17 30.72 -5.24
C GLY A 162 -5.49 29.62 -6.06
N LEU A 163 -6.15 29.19 -7.15
CA LEU A 163 -5.59 28.28 -8.15
C LEU A 163 -4.70 29.04 -9.14
#